data_AF-A0A662P6A4-F1
#
_entry.id   AF-A0A662P6A4-F1
#
_cell.length_a   1.000
_cell.length_b   1.000
_cell.length_c   1.000
_cell.angle_alpha   90.00
_cell.angle_beta   90.00
_cell.angle_gamma   90.00
#
_symmetry.space_group_name_H-M   'P 1'
#
loop_
_entity.id
_entity.type
_entity.pdbx_description
1 polymer ?
#
loop_
_entity_poly.entity_id
_entity_poly.type
_entity_poly.pdbx_seq_one_letter_code
_entity_poly.pdbx_strand_id
1 'polypeptide(L)'
;MKGLLRGWSYKLAPLLNRAKIISSTINAECFAGATCGRCMICQIFGASGGGLPPLSVTNFYPVTADKLAQVAKLRPEELRSRPDLIDQPRLSYSPHVRIEDSSGNAAMGGLYTLETVPPRTLFYGEIALQKHLLNGVKPGDAYLLILLAISQLRFSYAGRRSRVEARILPESDLKDALSDKRCAQVLGRLMMK
;
A
#
# COMPACT_ATOMS: atom_id res chain seq x y z
N MET A 1 1.56 -2.16 -5.05
CA MET A 1 1.03 -1.72 -3.73
C MET A 1 1.23 -2.76 -2.61
N LYS A 2 0.78 -4.02 -2.75
CA LYS A 2 0.91 -5.07 -1.71
C LYS A 2 2.29 -5.17 -1.06
N GLY A 3 3.37 -5.14 -1.86
CA GLY A 3 4.75 -5.18 -1.35
C GLY A 3 5.14 -3.98 -0.48
N LEU A 4 4.64 -2.78 -0.79
CA LEU A 4 4.88 -1.57 0.02
C LEU A 4 4.22 -1.70 1.39
N LEU A 5 2.94 -2.12 1.41
CA LEU A 5 2.19 -2.36 2.65
C LEU A 5 2.86 -3.44 3.51
N ARG A 6 3.36 -4.52 2.88
CA ARG A 6 4.10 -5.57 3.56
C ARG A 6 5.41 -5.04 4.17
N GLY A 7 6.17 -4.26 3.40
CA GLY A 7 7.42 -3.65 3.85
C GLY A 7 7.25 -2.75 5.06
N TRP A 8 6.18 -1.93 5.09
CA TRP A 8 5.85 -1.11 6.25
C TRP A 8 5.32 -1.93 7.42
N SER A 9 4.54 -2.98 7.16
CA SER A 9 4.07 -3.91 8.20
C SER A 9 5.23 -4.54 8.97
N TYR A 10 6.33 -4.91 8.31
CA TYR A 10 7.54 -5.43 8.98
C TYR A 10 8.18 -4.44 9.96
N LYS A 11 8.07 -3.14 9.70
CA LYS A 11 8.59 -2.09 10.58
C LYS A 11 7.61 -1.76 11.71
N LEU A 12 6.31 -1.73 11.41
CA LEU A 12 5.26 -1.32 12.34
C LEU A 12 4.90 -2.42 13.35
N ALA A 13 4.75 -3.68 12.90
CA ALA A 13 4.23 -4.74 13.76
C ALA A 13 5.09 -5.00 15.02
N PRO A 14 6.44 -5.01 14.98
CA PRO A 14 7.26 -5.14 16.18
C PRO A 14 7.01 -4.01 17.20
N LEU A 15 6.83 -2.77 16.72
CA LEU A 15 6.56 -1.61 17.58
C LEU A 15 5.19 -1.72 18.24
N LEU A 16 4.16 -2.10 17.47
CA LEU A 16 2.80 -2.31 17.98
C LEU A 16 2.75 -3.45 18.99
N ASN A 17 3.49 -4.54 18.75
CA ASN A 17 3.55 -5.68 19.65
C ASN A 17 4.26 -5.32 20.97
N ARG A 18 5.39 -4.59 20.90
CA ARG A 18 6.09 -4.08 22.11
C ARG A 18 5.19 -3.15 22.93
N ALA A 19 4.42 -2.29 22.26
CA ALA A 19 3.45 -1.40 22.90
C ALA A 19 2.18 -2.13 23.38
N LYS A 20 2.07 -3.45 23.20
CA LYS A 20 0.89 -4.29 23.52
C LYS A 20 -0.40 -3.79 22.84
N ILE A 21 -0.26 -3.11 21.70
CA ILE A 21 -1.38 -2.63 20.90
C ILE A 21 -1.96 -3.78 20.08
N ILE A 22 -1.12 -4.70 19.60
CA ILE A 22 -1.53 -5.95 18.95
C ILE A 22 -1.11 -7.14 19.81
N SER A 23 -1.82 -8.26 19.66
CA SER A 23 -1.61 -9.49 20.45
C SER A 23 -1.05 -10.65 19.64
N SER A 24 -0.78 -10.44 18.35
CA SER A 24 -0.40 -11.49 17.41
C SER A 24 1.12 -11.75 17.42
N THR A 25 1.52 -13.00 17.18
CA THR A 25 2.94 -13.40 17.14
C THR A 25 3.70 -12.68 16.03
N ILE A 26 4.79 -11.98 16.40
CA ILE A 26 5.71 -11.31 15.47
C ILE A 26 7.08 -11.99 15.54
N ASN A 27 7.65 -12.30 14.38
CA ASN A 27 9.04 -12.72 14.27
C ASN A 27 9.87 -11.54 13.75
N ALA A 28 10.85 -11.08 14.52
CA ALA A 28 11.71 -9.95 14.18
C ALA A 28 12.69 -10.26 13.02
N GLU A 29 13.01 -11.53 12.80
CA GLU A 29 13.89 -11.98 11.71
C GLU A 29 13.13 -12.23 10.41
N CYS A 30 11.80 -12.18 10.44
CA CYS A 30 10.98 -12.35 9.25
C CYS A 30 11.00 -11.07 8.41
N PHE A 31 11.32 -11.20 7.12
CA PHE A 31 11.28 -10.09 6.17
C PHE A 31 10.82 -10.56 4.78
N ALA A 32 10.69 -9.62 3.83
CA ALA A 32 10.14 -9.93 2.50
C ALA A 32 10.94 -10.98 1.71
N GLY A 33 12.24 -11.10 1.94
CA GLY A 33 13.11 -12.09 1.29
C GLY A 33 13.24 -13.43 2.03
N ALA A 34 12.92 -13.48 3.32
CA ALA A 34 12.92 -14.71 4.11
C ALA A 34 11.70 -14.74 5.05
N THR A 35 10.63 -15.39 4.58
CA THR A 35 9.33 -15.38 5.26
C THR A 35 9.18 -16.58 6.19
N CYS A 36 8.82 -16.38 7.46
CA CYS A 36 8.73 -17.47 8.45
C CYS A 36 7.42 -18.28 8.41
N GLY A 37 6.43 -17.86 7.60
CA GLY A 37 5.12 -18.50 7.48
C GLY A 37 4.18 -18.36 8.67
N ARG A 38 4.69 -18.08 9.87
CA ARG A 38 3.91 -18.17 11.13
C ARG A 38 3.56 -16.84 11.78
N CYS A 39 4.31 -15.78 11.50
CA CYS A 39 4.04 -14.47 12.10
C CYS A 39 2.81 -13.81 11.48
N MET A 40 2.21 -12.86 12.20
CA MET A 40 1.05 -12.09 11.78
C MET A 40 1.17 -11.53 10.35
N ILE A 41 2.35 -11.04 9.97
CA ILE A 41 2.58 -10.45 8.65
C ILE A 41 2.49 -11.54 7.56
N CYS A 42 3.09 -12.71 7.79
CA CYS A 42 2.95 -13.84 6.87
C CYS A 42 1.51 -14.34 6.79
N GLN A 43 0.80 -14.34 7.92
CA GLN A 43 -0.60 -14.75 7.97
C GLN A 43 -1.54 -13.77 7.26
N ILE A 44 -1.18 -12.49 7.13
CA ILE A 44 -1.97 -11.50 6.38
C ILE A 44 -1.54 -11.44 4.90
N PHE A 45 -0.24 -11.32 4.65
CA PHE A 45 0.29 -11.03 3.31
C PHE A 45 0.66 -12.27 2.50
N GLY A 46 0.77 -13.43 3.15
CA GLY A 46 1.28 -14.69 2.57
C GLY A 46 2.77 -14.93 2.85
N ALA A 47 3.19 -16.18 2.67
CA ALA A 47 4.57 -16.61 2.72
C ALA A 47 4.89 -17.50 1.51
N SER A 48 6.17 -17.56 1.13
CA SER A 48 6.60 -18.43 0.03
C SER A 48 6.29 -19.89 0.37
N GLY A 49 5.71 -20.63 -0.58
CA GLY A 49 5.26 -22.02 -0.37
C GLY A 49 4.02 -22.16 0.52
N GLY A 50 3.40 -21.06 0.96
CA GLY A 50 2.14 -21.07 1.68
C GLY A 50 0.91 -21.10 0.77
N GLY A 51 -0.26 -21.26 1.38
CA GLY A 51 -1.55 -21.17 0.69
C GLY A 51 -1.91 -19.76 0.23
N LEU A 52 -3.15 -19.59 -0.24
CA LEU A 52 -3.67 -18.31 -0.72
C LEU A 52 -3.59 -17.24 0.38
N PRO A 53 -2.99 -16.06 0.12
CA PRO A 53 -2.84 -15.01 1.11
C PRO A 53 -4.20 -14.34 1.40
N PRO A 54 -4.53 -14.06 2.68
CA PRO A 54 -5.79 -13.40 3.04
C PRO A 54 -5.94 -11.95 2.57
N LEU A 55 -4.84 -11.28 2.21
CA LEU A 55 -4.87 -9.92 1.68
C LEU A 55 -4.73 -9.95 0.16
N SER A 56 -5.77 -9.50 -0.54
CA SER A 56 -5.71 -9.18 -1.96
C SER A 56 -5.55 -7.67 -2.17
N VAL A 57 -4.78 -7.30 -3.18
CA VAL A 57 -4.59 -5.91 -3.59
C VAL A 57 -4.63 -5.88 -5.10
N THR A 58 -5.52 -5.07 -5.65
CA THR A 58 -5.69 -4.96 -7.11
C THR A 58 -4.61 -4.07 -7.70
N ASN A 59 -4.60 -3.99 -9.03
CA ASN A 59 -3.83 -2.95 -9.70
C ASN A 59 -4.49 -1.59 -9.48
N PHE A 60 -3.66 -0.57 -9.38
CA PHE A 60 -4.10 0.81 -9.21
C PHE A 60 -4.07 1.48 -10.59
N TYR A 61 -5.22 1.97 -11.05
CA TYR A 61 -5.39 2.57 -12.37
C TYR A 61 -5.45 4.10 -12.27
N PRO A 62 -4.82 4.83 -13.20
CA PRO A 62 -4.96 6.28 -13.25
C PRO A 62 -6.41 6.63 -13.62
N VAL A 63 -7.02 7.57 -12.89
CA VAL A 63 -8.42 7.97 -13.08
C VAL A 63 -8.57 9.48 -13.04
N THR A 64 -9.54 10.00 -13.79
CA THR A 64 -9.80 11.43 -13.86
C THR A 64 -10.60 11.90 -12.64
N ALA A 65 -10.21 13.03 -12.06
CA ALA A 65 -10.78 13.53 -10.80
C ALA A 65 -12.28 13.82 -10.88
N ASP A 66 -12.76 14.33 -12.02
CA ASP A 66 -14.18 14.61 -12.31
C ASP A 66 -15.04 13.33 -12.37
N LYS A 67 -14.43 12.18 -12.66
CA LYS A 67 -15.11 10.89 -12.79
C LYS A 67 -14.98 10.00 -11.55
N LEU A 68 -14.36 10.49 -10.48
CA LEU A 68 -14.10 9.69 -9.28
C LEU A 68 -15.36 9.08 -8.66
N ALA A 69 -16.48 9.82 -8.62
CA ALA A 69 -17.75 9.32 -8.09
C ALA A 69 -18.36 8.18 -8.94
N GLN A 70 -18.05 8.12 -10.23
CA GLN A 70 -18.47 7.01 -11.09
C GLN A 70 -17.53 5.81 -10.92
N VAL A 71 -16.22 6.07 -10.84
CA VAL A 71 -15.18 5.07 -10.58
C VAL A 71 -15.41 4.36 -9.25
N ALA A 72 -15.80 5.09 -8.19
CA ALA A 72 -16.04 4.55 -6.86
C ALA A 72 -17.16 3.50 -6.79
N LYS A 73 -18.04 3.45 -7.80
CA LYS A 73 -19.14 2.48 -7.89
C LYS A 73 -18.73 1.18 -8.60
N LEU A 74 -17.51 1.14 -9.16
CA LEU A 74 -17.01 0.03 -9.96
C LEU A 74 -15.86 -0.66 -9.23
N ARG A 75 -15.71 -1.96 -9.48
CA ARG A 75 -14.50 -2.67 -9.07
C ARG A 75 -13.32 -2.26 -9.96
N PRO A 76 -12.08 -2.21 -9.45
CA PRO A 76 -10.91 -1.84 -10.24
C PRO A 76 -10.74 -2.66 -11.52
N GLU A 77 -11.14 -3.94 -11.54
CA GLU A 77 -11.07 -4.82 -12.71
C GLU A 77 -12.02 -4.37 -13.83
N GLU A 78 -13.17 -3.79 -13.47
CA GLU A 78 -14.18 -3.31 -14.42
C GLU A 78 -13.76 -2.02 -15.13
N LEU A 79 -12.78 -1.28 -14.58
CA LEU A 79 -12.27 -0.08 -15.26
C LEU A 79 -11.63 -0.38 -16.62
N ARG A 80 -11.13 -1.60 -16.83
CA ARG A 80 -10.53 -1.98 -18.12
C ARG A 80 -11.51 -1.95 -19.27
N SER A 81 -12.80 -2.17 -19.02
CA SER A 81 -13.86 -2.08 -20.04
C SER A 81 -14.45 -0.68 -20.16
N ARG A 82 -13.95 0.29 -19.36
CA ARG A 82 -14.41 1.68 -19.29
C ARG A 82 -13.24 2.64 -19.52
N PRO A 83 -12.67 2.68 -20.74
CA PRO A 83 -11.53 3.55 -21.05
C PRO A 83 -11.87 5.04 -20.89
N ASP A 84 -13.16 5.40 -20.92
CA ASP A 84 -13.63 6.75 -20.63
C ASP A 84 -13.35 7.20 -19.18
N LEU A 85 -13.17 6.26 -18.24
CA LEU A 85 -12.90 6.54 -16.82
C LEU A 85 -11.41 6.50 -16.45
N ILE A 86 -10.57 6.00 -17.36
CA ILE A 86 -9.13 5.88 -17.16
C ILE A 86 -8.44 7.16 -17.66
N ASP A 87 -7.63 7.75 -16.79
CA ASP A 87 -6.78 8.88 -17.17
C ASP A 87 -5.54 8.39 -17.95
N GLN A 88 -5.08 9.19 -18.90
CA GLN A 88 -3.83 8.97 -19.63
C GLN A 88 -2.84 10.08 -19.24
N PRO A 89 -2.23 9.98 -18.04
CA PRO A 89 -1.36 11.02 -17.55
C PRO A 89 -0.19 11.23 -18.49
N ARG A 90 0.06 12.49 -18.89
CA ARG A 90 1.20 12.84 -19.74
C ARG A 90 2.49 12.63 -18.97
N LEU A 91 3.23 11.59 -19.34
CA LEU A 91 4.48 11.22 -18.68
C LEU A 91 5.50 12.36 -18.77
N SER A 92 6.23 12.56 -17.68
CA SER A 92 7.31 13.54 -17.57
C SER A 92 8.65 12.83 -17.55
N TYR A 93 9.59 13.30 -18.36
CA TYR A 93 10.93 12.75 -18.51
C TYR A 93 11.94 13.69 -17.86
N SER A 94 12.60 13.25 -16.79
CA SER A 94 13.57 14.05 -16.06
C SER A 94 14.98 13.46 -16.21
N PRO A 95 15.96 14.21 -16.74
CA PRO A 95 17.34 13.73 -16.77
C PRO A 95 17.89 13.66 -15.35
N HIS A 96 18.56 12.57 -15.03
CA HIS A 96 19.27 12.37 -13.78
C HIS A 96 20.75 12.22 -14.09
N VAL A 97 21.57 12.99 -13.36
CA VAL A 97 23.03 12.95 -13.46
C VAL A 97 23.59 12.67 -12.07
N ARG A 98 24.35 11.58 -11.93
CA ARG A 98 25.20 11.36 -10.76
C ARG A 98 26.58 11.96 -11.07
N ILE A 99 27.09 12.80 -10.19
CA ILE A 99 28.42 13.40 -10.29
C ILE A 99 29.39 12.61 -9.40
N GLU A 100 30.58 12.28 -9.88
CA GLU A 100 31.66 11.70 -9.08
C GLU A 100 32.36 12.77 -8.27
N ASP A 101 32.44 12.59 -6.96
CA ASP A 101 33.05 13.58 -6.05
C ASP A 101 34.55 13.81 -6.34
N SER A 102 35.26 12.79 -6.84
CA SER A 102 36.69 12.86 -7.11
C SER A 102 37.06 13.64 -8.37
N SER A 103 36.22 13.55 -9.41
CA SER A 103 36.52 14.12 -10.73
C SER A 103 35.65 15.33 -11.09
N GLY A 104 34.54 15.54 -10.36
CA GLY A 104 33.52 16.54 -10.70
C GLY A 104 32.75 16.22 -11.98
N ASN A 105 33.01 15.07 -12.61
CA ASN A 105 32.40 14.66 -13.87
C ASN A 105 31.18 13.77 -13.64
N ALA A 106 30.36 13.60 -14.70
CA ALA A 106 29.27 12.64 -14.67
C ALA A 106 29.82 11.21 -14.48
N ALA A 107 29.32 10.52 -13.46
CA ALA A 107 29.68 9.15 -13.16
C ALA A 107 29.33 8.23 -14.33
N MET A 108 30.17 7.24 -14.61
CA MET A 108 29.86 6.22 -15.62
C MET A 108 28.54 5.51 -15.27
N GLY A 109 27.62 5.43 -16.22
CA GLY A 109 26.24 4.93 -16.01
C GLY A 109 25.36 5.81 -15.11
N GLY A 110 25.84 6.99 -14.70
CA GLY A 110 25.14 7.94 -13.84
C GLY A 110 24.25 8.92 -14.58
N LEU A 111 24.28 8.93 -15.92
CA LEU A 111 23.41 9.71 -16.78
C LEU A 111 22.29 8.82 -17.31
N TYR A 112 21.05 9.10 -16.91
CA TYR A 112 19.86 8.40 -17.41
C TYR A 112 18.64 9.30 -17.32
N THR A 113 17.62 9.02 -18.13
CA THR A 113 16.33 9.71 -18.07
C THR A 113 15.35 8.89 -17.25
N LEU A 114 14.72 9.53 -16.27
CA LEU A 114 13.66 8.92 -15.46
C LEU A 114 12.30 9.32 -16.03
N GLU A 115 11.53 8.33 -16.47
CA GLU A 115 10.11 8.50 -16.78
C GLU A 115 9.31 8.52 -15.48
N THR A 116 8.43 9.51 -15.34
CA THR A 116 7.63 9.74 -14.14
C THR A 116 6.20 10.12 -14.49
N VAL A 117 5.27 9.69 -13.65
CA VAL A 117 3.89 10.19 -13.69
C VAL A 117 3.86 11.58 -13.03
N PRO A 118 3.15 12.57 -13.60
CA PRO A 118 3.02 13.89 -13.01
C PRO A 118 2.51 13.86 -11.57
N PRO A 119 2.92 14.83 -10.74
CA PRO A 119 2.30 15.03 -9.44
C PRO A 119 0.79 15.22 -9.57
N ARG A 120 0.05 14.79 -8.54
CA ARG A 120 -1.42 14.90 -8.44
C ARG A 120 -2.22 13.98 -9.38
N THR A 121 -1.59 13.11 -10.16
CA THR A 121 -2.32 12.02 -10.82
C THR A 121 -2.98 11.13 -9.77
N LEU A 122 -4.29 10.90 -9.93
CA LEU A 122 -5.08 10.07 -9.05
C LEU A 122 -5.04 8.63 -9.51
N PHE A 123 -4.91 7.72 -8.56
CA PHE A 123 -4.92 6.29 -8.82
C PHE A 123 -5.99 5.62 -7.96
N TYR A 124 -6.81 4.78 -8.58
CA TYR A 124 -7.86 4.01 -7.94
C TYR A 124 -7.53 2.52 -7.95
N GLY A 125 -7.71 1.86 -6.81
CA GLY A 125 -7.51 0.43 -6.62
C GLY A 125 -8.15 -0.03 -5.32
N GLU A 126 -8.13 -1.33 -5.07
CA GLU A 126 -8.80 -1.97 -3.94
C GLU A 126 -7.81 -2.81 -3.12
N ILE A 127 -8.01 -2.82 -1.81
CA ILE A 127 -7.33 -3.68 -0.85
C ILE A 127 -8.43 -4.43 -0.10
N ALA A 128 -8.49 -5.75 -0.24
CA ALA A 128 -9.50 -6.56 0.42
C ALA A 128 -8.85 -7.60 1.35
N LEU A 129 -9.43 -7.78 2.53
CA LEU A 129 -8.99 -8.76 3.51
C LEU A 129 -10.04 -9.88 3.64
N GLN A 130 -9.72 -11.07 3.16
CA GLN A 130 -10.56 -12.26 3.30
C GLN A 130 -10.40 -12.85 4.72
N LYS A 131 -11.25 -12.42 5.65
CA LYS A 131 -11.20 -12.87 7.06
C LYS A 131 -11.18 -14.38 7.25
N HIS A 132 -11.95 -15.13 6.44
CA HIS A 132 -12.05 -16.58 6.55
C HIS A 132 -10.73 -17.30 6.22
N LEU A 133 -9.78 -16.61 5.58
CA LEU A 133 -8.44 -17.14 5.30
C LEU A 133 -7.43 -16.77 6.40
N LEU A 134 -7.77 -15.90 7.35
CA LEU A 134 -6.88 -15.55 8.46
C LEU A 134 -6.71 -16.76 9.39
N ASN A 135 -5.46 -17.18 9.61
CA ASN A 135 -5.14 -18.26 10.54
C ASN A 135 -4.35 -17.71 11.74
N GLY A 136 -4.89 -17.86 12.95
CA GLY A 136 -4.23 -17.45 14.19
C GLY A 136 -4.04 -15.94 14.39
N VAL A 137 -4.66 -15.09 13.56
CA VAL A 137 -4.60 -13.62 13.66
C VAL A 137 -6.00 -13.06 13.90
N LYS A 138 -6.15 -12.21 14.92
CA LYS A 138 -7.41 -11.51 15.19
C LYS A 138 -7.70 -10.51 14.06
N PRO A 139 -8.93 -10.50 13.49
CA PRO A 139 -9.27 -9.56 12.42
C PRO A 139 -8.99 -8.09 12.75
N GLY A 140 -9.31 -7.65 13.97
CA GLY A 140 -9.05 -6.27 14.42
C GLY A 140 -7.56 -5.90 14.40
N ASP A 141 -6.68 -6.81 14.82
CA ASP A 141 -5.23 -6.58 14.75
C ASP A 141 -4.77 -6.51 13.28
N ALA A 142 -5.30 -7.38 12.40
CA ALA A 142 -4.99 -7.37 10.97
C ALA A 142 -5.42 -6.05 10.29
N TYR A 143 -6.66 -5.61 10.51
CA TYR A 143 -7.15 -4.34 10.00
C TYR A 143 -6.30 -3.17 10.49
N LEU A 144 -5.99 -3.12 11.79
CA LEU A 144 -5.19 -2.05 12.37
C LEU A 144 -3.81 -1.97 11.70
N LEU A 145 -3.13 -3.11 11.53
CA LEU A 145 -1.82 -3.14 10.89
C LEU A 145 -1.88 -2.66 9.44
N ILE A 146 -2.89 -3.09 8.67
CA ILE A 146 -3.09 -2.65 7.28
C ILE A 146 -3.37 -1.15 7.22
N LEU A 147 -4.27 -0.63 8.05
CA LEU A 147 -4.62 0.79 8.09
C LEU A 147 -3.42 1.66 8.48
N LEU A 148 -2.63 1.23 9.45
CA LEU A 148 -1.40 1.93 9.82
C LEU A 148 -0.35 1.88 8.71
N ALA A 149 -0.22 0.74 8.01
CA ALA A 149 0.67 0.65 6.85
C ALA A 149 0.22 1.58 5.71
N ILE A 150 -1.09 1.70 5.45
CA ILE A 150 -1.65 2.66 4.49
C ILE A 150 -1.36 4.10 4.94
N SER A 151 -1.57 4.41 6.22
CA SER A 151 -1.30 5.73 6.78
C SER A 151 0.17 6.12 6.66
N GLN A 152 1.08 5.17 6.88
CA GLN A 152 2.51 5.38 6.74
C GLN A 152 2.93 5.74 5.30
N LEU A 153 2.15 5.39 4.28
CA LEU A 153 2.42 5.79 2.89
C LEU A 153 2.37 7.32 2.70
N ARG A 154 1.63 8.05 3.54
CA ARG A 154 1.58 9.53 3.50
C ARG A 154 2.91 10.19 3.90
N PHE A 155 3.73 9.47 4.66
CA PHE A 155 5.01 9.96 5.18
C PHE A 155 6.20 9.28 4.51
N SER A 156 5.95 8.42 3.52
CA SER A 156 6.99 7.63 2.89
C SER A 156 6.91 7.66 1.37
N TYR A 157 7.96 7.15 0.73
CA TYR A 157 8.00 7.00 -0.70
C TYR A 157 7.30 5.71 -1.13
N ALA A 158 6.47 5.80 -2.17
CA ALA A 158 6.04 4.67 -2.96
C ALA A 158 7.00 4.51 -4.15
N GLY A 159 7.61 3.35 -4.29
CA GLY A 159 8.65 3.12 -5.30
C GLY A 159 9.94 3.84 -4.95
N ARG A 160 10.58 4.53 -5.91
CA ARG A 160 11.91 5.13 -5.71
C ARG A 160 11.87 6.42 -4.88
N ARG A 161 11.16 7.45 -5.35
CA ARG A 161 11.13 8.79 -4.73
C ARG A 161 9.77 9.50 -4.84
N SER A 162 8.70 8.77 -5.14
CA SER A 162 7.37 9.35 -5.31
C SER A 162 6.65 9.44 -3.97
N ARG A 163 6.19 10.63 -3.59
CA ARG A 163 5.30 10.80 -2.44
C ARG A 163 3.87 10.52 -2.87
N VAL A 164 3.13 9.80 -2.03
CA VAL A 164 1.74 9.45 -2.30
C VAL A 164 0.87 9.88 -1.13
N GLU A 165 -0.32 10.39 -1.43
CA GLU A 165 -1.35 10.61 -0.43
C GLU A 165 -2.41 9.52 -0.58
N ALA A 166 -2.35 8.51 0.30
CA ALA A 166 -3.36 7.46 0.32
C ALA A 166 -4.61 7.96 1.03
N ARG A 167 -5.76 7.81 0.37
CA ARG A 167 -7.11 8.07 0.93
C ARG A 167 -7.99 6.86 0.68
N ILE A 168 -8.92 6.62 1.61
CA ILE A 168 -9.92 5.56 1.50
C ILE A 168 -11.24 6.20 1.09
N LEU A 169 -11.96 5.57 0.16
CA LEU A 169 -13.25 6.06 -0.33
C LEU A 169 -14.38 5.74 0.66
N PRO A 170 -15.35 6.65 0.87
CA PRO A 170 -16.51 6.42 1.74
C PRO A 170 -17.34 5.19 1.39
N GLU A 171 -17.37 4.80 0.12
CA GLU A 171 -18.11 3.65 -0.41
C GLU A 171 -17.49 2.29 -0.03
N SER A 172 -16.31 2.29 0.59
CA SER A 172 -15.61 1.07 1.00
C SER A 172 -16.37 0.32 2.10
N ASP A 173 -16.44 -1.01 2.02
CA ASP A 173 -16.99 -1.82 3.11
C ASP A 173 -16.01 -1.89 4.29
N LEU A 174 -16.27 -1.04 5.28
CA LEU A 174 -15.42 -0.87 6.47
C LEU A 174 -16.11 -1.30 7.76
N LYS A 175 -17.31 -1.91 7.70
CA LYS A 175 -18.12 -2.24 8.90
C LYS A 175 -17.31 -2.98 9.96
N ASP A 176 -16.51 -3.93 9.49
CA ASP A 176 -15.68 -4.77 10.33
C ASP A 176 -14.51 -4.03 10.97
N ALA A 177 -13.83 -3.18 10.19
CA ALA A 177 -12.77 -2.34 10.71
C ALA A 177 -13.33 -1.32 11.73
N LEU A 178 -14.51 -0.75 11.47
CA LEU A 178 -15.16 0.23 12.35
C LEU A 178 -15.63 -0.37 13.69
N SER A 179 -15.86 -1.67 13.76
CA SER A 179 -16.17 -2.36 15.02
C SER A 179 -15.03 -2.27 16.05
N ASP A 180 -13.79 -2.07 15.58
CA ASP A 180 -12.62 -1.89 16.43
C ASP A 180 -12.32 -0.38 16.62
N LYS A 181 -12.39 0.09 17.87
CA LYS A 181 -12.14 1.50 18.22
C LYS A 181 -10.77 2.00 17.74
N ARG A 182 -9.75 1.14 17.74
CA ARG A 182 -8.39 1.48 17.30
C ARG A 182 -8.37 1.77 15.80
N CYS A 183 -9.04 0.93 15.02
CA CYS A 183 -9.18 1.09 13.58
C CYS A 183 -10.02 2.33 13.23
N ALA A 184 -11.14 2.57 13.94
CA ALA A 184 -11.98 3.74 13.74
C ALA A 184 -11.21 5.07 13.90
N GLN A 185 -10.30 5.15 14.89
CA GLN A 185 -9.45 6.32 15.09
C GLN A 185 -8.50 6.58 13.90
N VAL A 186 -7.93 5.52 13.32
CA VAL A 186 -7.03 5.65 12.16
C VAL A 186 -7.83 6.00 10.91
N LEU A 187 -9.00 5.38 10.71
CA LEU A 187 -9.88 5.62 9.57
C LEU A 187 -10.34 7.07 9.47
N GLY A 188 -10.70 7.71 10.59
CA GLY A 188 -11.09 9.14 10.60
C GLY A 188 -10.05 10.08 10.00
N ARG A 189 -8.78 9.68 9.92
CA ARG A 189 -7.68 10.44 9.31
C ARG A 189 -7.39 10.07 7.85
N LEU A 190 -7.85 8.90 7.39
CA LEU A 190 -7.61 8.34 6.06
C LEU A 190 -8.80 8.51 5.12
N MET A 191 -9.99 8.73 5.66
CA MET A 191 -11.18 8.91 4.86
C MET A 191 -11.06 10.15 3.98
N MET A 192 -11.41 9.99 2.71
CA MET A 192 -11.60 11.11 1.81
C MET A 192 -12.79 11.94 2.31
N LYS A 193 -12.59 13.24 2.43
CA LYS A 193 -13.63 14.21 2.73
C LYS A 193 -14.31 14.67 1.46
#